data_AF-A0A3A5JDK5-F1
#
_entry.id   AF-A0A3A5JDK5-F1
#
_cell.length_a   1.000
_cell.length_b   1.000
_cell.length_c   1.000
_cell.angle_alpha   90.00
_cell.angle_beta   90.00
_cell.angle_gamma   90.00
#
_symmetry.space_group_name_H-M   'P 1'
#
loop_
_entity.id
_entity.type
_entity.pdbx_description
1 polymer ?
#
loop_
_entity_poly.entity_id
_entity_poly.type
_entity_poly.pdbx_seq_one_letter_code
_entity_poly.pdbx_strand_id
1 'polypeptide(L)'
;MSQYTTPVSTMFEMQRTALEGSQQAMKQGVSLQKSAGRMALSGMKTGKHLQQQGVEATHTATAQYLDAVEPAMPDETVETLRETTDEGFAQLTEVHAETFDQLLHSFEQGLDDYDEFSAEYLDALDEGFDQLADSHEALQEQTVEVIEETESRNEAYAEQFEAQLEGQMDRIEEFQDRLESQSERQLEQAEEFQNQLESQVEEFQDQLESQAEAFEDQVSA
;
A
#
# COMPACT_ATOMS: atom_id res chain seq x y z
N MET A 1 -14.28 11.89 5.33
CA MET A 1 -12.84 11.56 5.26
C MET A 1 -12.22 12.04 6.55
N SER A 2 -12.06 11.15 7.52
CA SER A 2 -11.55 11.50 8.84
C SER A 2 -10.03 11.70 8.86
N GLN A 3 -9.52 12.24 9.97
CA GLN A 3 -8.09 12.48 10.17
C GLN A 3 -7.26 11.19 10.18
N TYR A 4 -7.89 10.02 10.38
CA TYR A 4 -7.22 8.73 10.52
C TYR A 4 -7.28 7.85 9.25
N THR A 5 -8.29 8.02 8.40
CA THR A 5 -8.37 7.30 7.11
C THR A 5 -7.39 7.85 6.07
N THR A 6 -7.05 9.14 6.15
CA THR A 6 -6.14 9.81 5.20
C THR A 6 -4.70 9.27 5.23
N PRO A 7 -4.04 9.10 6.40
CA PRO A 7 -2.67 8.58 6.45
C PRO A 7 -2.56 7.09 6.07
N VAL A 8 -3.58 6.30 6.44
CA VAL A 8 -3.64 4.86 6.16
C VAL A 8 -3.81 4.61 4.65
N SER A 9 -4.75 5.33 4.01
CA SER A 9 -4.92 5.28 2.54
C SER A 9 -3.66 5.70 1.79
N THR A 10 -2.97 6.75 2.26
CA THR A 10 -1.73 7.24 1.60
C THR A 10 -0.62 6.19 1.62
N MET A 11 -0.45 5.46 2.73
CA MET A 11 0.55 4.39 2.82
C MET A 11 0.24 3.24 1.85
N PHE A 12 -1.03 2.93 1.70
CA PHE A 12 -1.51 1.89 0.79
C PHE A 12 -1.29 2.22 -0.68
N GLU A 13 -1.51 3.48 -1.09
CA GLU A 13 -1.19 3.94 -2.45
C GLU A 13 0.32 3.87 -2.73
N MET A 14 1.16 4.19 -1.74
CA MET A 14 2.61 4.08 -1.87
C MET A 14 3.05 2.62 -2.06
N GLN A 15 2.45 1.68 -1.32
CA GLN A 15 2.71 0.24 -1.47
C GLN A 15 2.31 -0.26 -2.86
N ARG A 16 1.14 0.16 -3.36
CA ARG A 16 0.66 -0.17 -4.71
C ARG A 16 1.65 0.30 -5.78
N THR A 17 2.06 1.57 -5.70
CA THR A 17 3.02 2.16 -6.64
C THR A 17 4.36 1.41 -6.62
N ALA A 18 4.83 1.00 -5.45
CA ALA A 18 6.07 0.23 -5.32
C ALA A 18 5.97 -1.16 -5.95
N LEU A 19 4.83 -1.84 -5.79
CA LEU A 19 4.56 -3.14 -6.39
C LEU A 19 4.50 -3.06 -7.92
N GLU A 20 3.72 -2.12 -8.46
CA GLU A 20 3.63 -1.85 -9.91
C GLU A 20 5.01 -1.52 -10.50
N GLY A 21 5.79 -0.69 -9.80
CA GLY A 21 7.16 -0.37 -10.19
C GLY A 21 8.09 -1.60 -10.22
N SER A 22 7.94 -2.51 -9.25
CA SER A 22 8.73 -3.75 -9.19
C SER A 22 8.40 -4.72 -10.32
N GLN A 23 7.11 -4.89 -10.62
CA GLN A 23 6.62 -5.72 -11.74
C GLN A 23 7.18 -5.20 -13.06
N GLN A 24 7.10 -3.87 -13.27
CA GLN A 24 7.61 -3.25 -14.48
C GLN A 24 9.14 -3.38 -14.60
N ALA A 25 9.88 -3.27 -13.49
CA ALA A 25 11.32 -3.49 -13.48
C ALA A 25 11.69 -4.94 -13.86
N MET A 26 10.93 -5.94 -13.40
CA MET A 26 11.14 -7.34 -13.80
C MET A 26 10.91 -7.54 -15.31
N LYS A 27 9.80 -7.03 -15.84
CA LYS A 27 9.49 -7.08 -17.29
C LYS A 27 10.59 -6.43 -18.12
N GLN A 28 11.07 -5.26 -17.69
CA GLN A 28 12.19 -4.58 -18.34
C GLN A 28 13.48 -5.40 -18.28
N GLY A 29 13.77 -6.03 -17.14
CA GLY A 29 14.94 -6.92 -16.98
C GLY A 29 14.94 -8.09 -17.96
N VAL A 30 13.82 -8.79 -18.10
CA VAL A 30 13.64 -9.88 -19.08
C VAL A 30 13.81 -9.36 -20.51
N SER A 31 13.17 -8.23 -20.84
CA SER A 31 13.30 -7.62 -22.16
C SER A 31 14.75 -7.22 -22.49
N LEU A 32 15.53 -6.78 -21.50
CA LEU A 32 16.95 -6.47 -21.67
C LEU A 32 17.76 -7.74 -21.94
N GLN A 33 17.54 -8.82 -21.18
CA GLN A 33 18.20 -10.11 -21.39
C GLN A 33 17.92 -10.67 -22.78
N LYS A 34 16.66 -10.64 -23.21
CA LYS A 34 16.18 -11.00 -24.54
C LYS A 34 16.86 -10.20 -25.66
N SER A 35 16.94 -8.88 -25.48
CA SER A 35 17.60 -7.98 -26.44
C SER A 35 19.09 -8.25 -26.55
N ALA A 36 19.76 -8.49 -25.41
CA ALA A 36 21.18 -8.84 -25.37
C ALA A 36 21.45 -10.20 -26.04
N GLY A 37 20.61 -11.20 -25.80
CA GLY A 37 20.70 -12.52 -26.45
C GLY A 37 20.60 -12.42 -27.97
N ARG A 38 19.62 -11.65 -28.49
CA ARG A 38 19.48 -11.41 -29.93
C ARG A 38 20.64 -10.63 -30.53
N MET A 39 21.17 -9.66 -29.80
CA MET A 39 22.38 -8.94 -30.22
C MET A 39 23.58 -9.90 -30.33
N ALA A 40 23.75 -10.80 -29.35
CA ALA A 40 24.79 -11.81 -29.38
C ALA A 40 24.61 -12.77 -30.58
N LEU A 41 23.39 -13.25 -30.83
CA LEU A 41 23.07 -14.08 -32.02
C LEU A 41 23.41 -13.35 -33.31
N SER A 42 23.02 -12.07 -33.43
CA SER A 42 23.35 -11.25 -34.60
C SER A 42 24.85 -11.06 -34.76
N GLY A 43 25.58 -10.90 -33.65
CA GLY A 43 27.04 -10.82 -33.65
C GLY A 43 27.69 -12.12 -34.14
N MET A 44 27.21 -13.27 -33.69
CA MET A 44 27.68 -14.58 -34.16
C MET A 44 27.38 -14.80 -35.65
N LYS A 45 26.17 -14.44 -36.11
CA LYS A 45 25.80 -14.48 -37.55
C LYS A 45 26.73 -13.59 -38.39
N THR A 46 27.07 -12.40 -37.89
CA THR A 46 28.04 -11.49 -38.53
C THR A 46 29.45 -12.09 -38.55
N GLY A 47 29.88 -12.69 -37.43
CA GLY A 47 31.17 -13.35 -37.31
C GLY A 47 31.35 -14.50 -38.30
N LYS A 48 30.31 -15.33 -38.48
CA LYS A 48 30.28 -16.39 -39.50
C LYS A 48 30.55 -15.83 -40.88
N HIS A 49 29.84 -14.76 -41.26
CA HIS A 49 29.98 -14.14 -42.58
C HIS A 49 31.39 -13.59 -42.81
N LEU A 50 31.97 -12.92 -41.81
CA LEU A 50 33.34 -12.40 -41.89
C LEU A 50 34.38 -13.53 -42.00
N GLN A 51 34.19 -14.63 -41.28
CA GLN A 51 35.08 -15.79 -41.38
C GLN A 51 35.00 -16.45 -42.76
N GLN A 52 33.79 -16.62 -43.31
CA GLN A 52 33.61 -17.13 -44.69
C GLN A 52 34.35 -16.23 -45.69
N GLN A 53 34.15 -14.92 -45.61
CA GLN A 53 34.83 -13.96 -46.48
C GLN A 53 36.36 -13.99 -46.31
N GLY A 54 36.85 -14.17 -45.08
CA GLY A 54 38.29 -14.28 -44.80
C GLY A 54 38.92 -15.57 -45.34
N VAL A 55 38.19 -16.68 -45.26
CA VAL A 55 38.60 -17.96 -45.84
C VAL A 55 38.65 -17.87 -47.37
N GLU A 56 37.62 -17.29 -48.01
CA GLU A 56 37.61 -17.04 -49.46
C GLU A 56 38.75 -16.12 -49.91
N ALA A 57 39.04 -15.07 -49.15
CA ALA A 57 40.16 -14.17 -49.44
C ALA A 57 41.51 -14.87 -49.32
N THR A 58 41.68 -15.73 -48.31
CA THR A 58 42.90 -16.53 -48.12
C THR A 58 43.05 -17.56 -49.24
N HIS A 59 41.98 -18.26 -49.59
CA HIS A 59 41.92 -19.19 -50.71
C HIS A 59 42.34 -18.52 -52.03
N THR A 60 41.77 -17.33 -52.30
CA THR A 60 42.13 -16.51 -53.47
C THR A 60 43.60 -16.10 -53.46
N ALA A 61 44.14 -15.68 -52.32
CA ALA A 61 45.55 -15.29 -52.19
C ALA A 61 46.50 -16.48 -52.40
N THR A 62 46.13 -17.66 -51.89
CA THR A 62 46.90 -18.90 -52.10
C THR A 62 46.88 -19.30 -53.58
N ALA A 63 45.73 -19.23 -54.24
CA ALA A 63 45.64 -19.48 -55.69
C ALA A 63 46.56 -18.53 -56.49
N GLN A 64 46.51 -17.22 -56.20
CA GLN A 64 47.39 -16.24 -56.84
C GLN A 64 48.88 -16.50 -56.59
N TYR A 65 49.24 -16.98 -55.39
CA TYR A 65 50.62 -17.35 -55.09
C TYR A 65 51.08 -18.55 -55.93
N LEU A 66 50.23 -19.58 -56.06
CA LEU A 66 50.50 -20.75 -56.90
C LEU A 66 50.69 -20.36 -58.37
N ASP A 67 49.84 -19.46 -58.89
CA ASP A 67 49.95 -18.92 -60.26
C ASP A 67 51.29 -18.20 -60.49
N ALA A 68 51.80 -17.50 -59.47
CA ALA A 68 53.05 -16.75 -59.58
C ALA A 68 54.30 -17.64 -59.62
N VAL A 69 54.26 -18.83 -59.00
CA VAL A 69 55.38 -19.79 -58.96
C VAL A 69 55.28 -20.87 -60.04
N GLU A 70 54.13 -21.01 -60.69
CA GLU A 70 53.85 -21.93 -61.80
C GLU A 70 54.96 -21.95 -62.88
N PRO A 71 55.52 -20.81 -63.36
CA PRO A 71 56.56 -20.83 -64.40
C PRO A 71 57.90 -21.45 -63.99
N ALA A 72 58.12 -21.66 -62.69
CA ALA A 72 59.36 -22.18 -62.11
C ALA A 72 59.24 -23.65 -61.67
N MET A 73 58.07 -24.28 -61.85
CA MET A 73 57.79 -25.65 -61.41
C MET A 73 57.29 -26.53 -62.57
N PRO A 74 57.41 -27.87 -62.47
CA PRO A 74 56.79 -28.78 -63.42
C PRO A 74 55.25 -28.73 -63.32
N ASP A 75 54.56 -28.66 -64.47
CA ASP A 75 53.09 -28.53 -64.56
C ASP A 75 52.33 -29.53 -63.67
N GLU A 76 52.73 -30.80 -63.69
CA GLU A 76 52.11 -31.90 -62.92
C GLU A 76 52.19 -31.69 -61.39
N THR A 77 53.24 -30.98 -60.93
CA THR A 77 53.40 -30.63 -59.51
C THR A 77 52.45 -29.51 -59.09
N VAL A 78 52.27 -28.51 -59.96
CA VAL A 78 51.43 -27.34 -59.71
C VAL A 78 49.95 -27.74 -59.68
N GLU A 79 49.53 -28.60 -60.62
CA GLU A 79 48.16 -29.09 -60.72
C GLU A 79 47.76 -29.89 -59.46
N THR A 80 48.63 -30.81 -59.02
CA THR A 80 48.41 -31.60 -57.78
C THR A 80 48.32 -30.69 -56.54
N LEU A 81 49.16 -29.67 -56.45
CA LEU A 81 49.16 -28.71 -55.34
C LEU A 81 47.89 -27.84 -55.33
N ARG A 82 47.42 -27.41 -56.51
CA ARG A 82 46.20 -26.63 -56.66
C ARG A 82 44.99 -27.45 -56.23
N GLU A 83 44.86 -28.68 -56.74
CA GLU A 83 43.75 -29.59 -56.40
C GLU A 83 43.73 -29.91 -54.90
N THR A 84 44.88 -30.24 -54.30
CA THR A 84 44.98 -30.52 -52.85
C THR A 84 44.62 -29.30 -52.00
N THR A 85 45.02 -28.11 -52.45
CA THR A 85 44.72 -26.84 -51.75
C THR A 85 43.24 -26.52 -51.83
N ASP A 86 42.65 -26.60 -53.02
CA ASP A 86 41.24 -26.34 -53.26
C ASP A 86 40.34 -27.31 -52.47
N GLU A 87 40.67 -28.61 -52.49
CA GLU A 87 39.96 -29.62 -51.71
C GLU A 87 40.09 -29.38 -50.21
N GLY A 88 41.28 -28.97 -49.74
CA GLY A 88 41.51 -28.60 -48.35
C GLY A 88 40.69 -27.39 -47.89
N PHE A 89 40.62 -26.33 -48.70
CA PHE A 89 39.80 -25.15 -48.40
C PHE A 89 38.30 -25.46 -48.50
N ALA A 90 37.87 -26.28 -49.46
CA ALA A 90 36.49 -26.72 -49.60
C ALA A 90 36.04 -27.51 -48.38
N GLN A 91 36.82 -28.51 -47.96
CA GLN A 91 36.54 -29.32 -46.78
C GLN A 91 36.54 -28.49 -45.49
N LEU A 92 37.52 -27.58 -45.32
CA LEU A 92 37.55 -26.67 -44.18
C LEU A 92 36.30 -25.80 -44.12
N THR A 93 35.90 -25.22 -45.25
CA THR A 93 34.73 -24.34 -45.34
C THR A 93 33.44 -25.09 -45.06
N GLU A 94 33.27 -26.28 -45.61
CA GLU A 94 32.08 -27.10 -45.45
C GLU A 94 31.90 -27.55 -43.99
N VAL A 95 32.93 -28.17 -43.40
CA VAL A 95 32.89 -28.65 -42.01
C VAL A 95 32.69 -27.49 -41.03
N HIS A 96 33.37 -26.37 -41.26
CA HIS A 96 33.22 -25.19 -40.42
C HIS A 96 31.83 -24.58 -40.55
N ALA A 97 31.30 -24.45 -41.77
CA ALA A 97 29.97 -23.89 -42.00
C ALA A 97 28.88 -24.73 -41.33
N GLU A 98 28.92 -26.05 -41.49
CA GLU A 98 27.96 -26.97 -40.87
C GLU A 98 28.01 -26.90 -39.34
N THR A 99 29.21 -26.94 -38.75
CA THR A 99 29.38 -26.85 -37.29
C THR A 99 28.86 -25.51 -36.75
N PHE A 100 29.16 -24.41 -37.45
CA PHE A 100 28.74 -23.09 -37.02
C PHE A 100 27.24 -22.88 -37.20
N ASP A 101 26.64 -23.44 -38.25
CA ASP A 101 25.19 -23.42 -38.46
C ASP A 101 24.45 -24.21 -37.39
N GLN A 102 24.97 -25.38 -37.02
CA GLN A 102 24.40 -26.16 -35.92
C GLN A 102 24.47 -25.39 -34.59
N LEU A 103 25.60 -24.72 -34.32
CA LEU A 103 25.76 -23.87 -33.14
C LEU A 103 24.77 -22.69 -33.14
N LEU A 104 24.67 -21.97 -34.27
CA LEU A 104 23.74 -20.85 -34.41
C LEU A 104 22.29 -21.29 -34.23
N HIS A 105 21.92 -22.41 -34.84
CA HIS A 105 20.57 -22.96 -34.73
C HIS A 105 20.25 -23.36 -33.28
N SER A 106 21.17 -24.03 -32.60
CA SER A 106 20.99 -24.38 -31.18
C SER A 106 20.87 -23.15 -30.28
N PHE A 107 21.62 -22.09 -30.57
CA PHE A 107 21.53 -20.84 -29.82
C PHE A 107 20.22 -20.10 -30.10
N GLU A 108 19.79 -20.05 -31.36
CA GLU A 108 18.52 -19.46 -31.77
C GLU A 108 17.34 -20.19 -31.13
N GLN A 109 17.33 -21.52 -31.18
CA GLN A 109 16.34 -22.34 -30.48
C GLN A 109 16.34 -22.07 -28.97
N GLY A 110 17.52 -22.00 -28.34
CA GLY A 110 17.61 -21.70 -26.91
C GLY A 110 17.10 -20.31 -26.53
N LEU A 111 17.22 -19.32 -27.44
CA LEU A 111 16.62 -18.00 -27.24
C LEU A 111 15.10 -18.03 -27.40
N ASP A 112 14.59 -18.80 -28.36
CA ASP A 112 13.15 -18.94 -28.58
C ASP A 112 12.49 -19.68 -27.40
N ASP A 113 13.11 -20.77 -26.92
CA ASP A 113 12.66 -21.52 -25.74
C ASP A 113 12.68 -20.61 -24.48
N TYR A 114 13.73 -19.81 -24.31
CA TYR A 114 13.81 -18.84 -23.23
C TYR A 114 12.74 -17.73 -23.38
N ASP A 115 12.47 -17.27 -24.59
CA ASP A 115 11.45 -16.26 -24.88
C ASP A 115 10.04 -16.76 -24.52
N GLU A 116 9.72 -18.01 -24.85
CA GLU A 116 8.45 -18.64 -24.50
C GLU A 116 8.33 -18.84 -22.99
N PHE A 117 9.33 -19.48 -22.37
CA PHE A 117 9.34 -19.71 -20.93
C PHE A 117 9.26 -18.41 -20.11
N SER A 118 10.03 -17.40 -20.50
CA SER A 118 10.04 -16.12 -19.79
C SER A 118 8.73 -15.34 -19.93
N ALA A 119 8.03 -15.48 -21.07
CA ALA A 119 6.70 -14.93 -21.24
C ALA A 119 5.68 -15.61 -20.33
N GLU A 120 5.64 -16.95 -20.32
CA GLU A 120 4.75 -17.70 -19.42
C GLU A 120 5.03 -17.40 -17.94
N TYR A 121 6.31 -17.30 -17.57
CA TYR A 121 6.71 -16.96 -16.21
C TYR A 121 6.29 -15.54 -15.81
N LEU A 122 6.43 -14.56 -16.71
CA LEU A 122 5.99 -13.19 -16.46
C LEU A 122 4.48 -13.08 -16.35
N ASP A 123 3.72 -13.78 -17.20
CA ASP A 123 2.26 -13.80 -17.14
C ASP A 123 1.77 -14.43 -15.83
N ALA A 124 2.36 -15.56 -15.41
CA ALA A 124 2.02 -16.20 -14.13
C ALA A 124 2.37 -15.31 -12.92
N LEU A 125 3.47 -14.57 -13.00
CA LEU A 125 3.83 -13.58 -11.98
C LEU A 125 2.85 -12.41 -11.95
N ASP A 126 2.46 -11.90 -13.11
CA ASP A 126 1.48 -10.82 -13.23
C ASP A 126 0.14 -11.21 -12.61
N GLU A 127 -0.38 -12.39 -12.95
CA GLU A 127 -1.61 -12.92 -12.33
C GLU A 127 -1.47 -13.06 -10.81
N GLY A 128 -0.29 -13.48 -10.32
CA GLY A 128 0.00 -13.55 -8.89
C GLY A 128 0.02 -12.17 -8.22
N PHE A 129 0.58 -11.16 -8.88
CA PHE A 129 0.58 -9.78 -8.40
C PHE A 129 -0.83 -9.19 -8.39
N ASP A 130 -1.63 -9.42 -9.43
CA ASP A 130 -3.00 -8.94 -9.52
C ASP A 130 -3.86 -9.56 -8.41
N GLN A 131 -3.77 -10.88 -8.20
CA GLN A 131 -4.48 -11.55 -7.12
C GLN A 131 -4.05 -11.05 -5.73
N LEU A 132 -2.76 -10.77 -5.55
CA LEU A 132 -2.26 -10.17 -4.30
C LEU A 132 -2.78 -8.74 -4.12
N ALA A 133 -2.81 -7.94 -5.18
CA ALA A 133 -3.31 -6.57 -5.16
C ALA A 133 -4.80 -6.53 -4.81
N ASP A 134 -5.62 -7.38 -5.44
CA ASP A 134 -7.06 -7.51 -5.17
C ASP A 134 -7.31 -7.90 -3.70
N SER A 135 -6.58 -8.90 -3.20
CA SER A 135 -6.68 -9.34 -1.79
C SER A 135 -6.29 -8.22 -0.84
N HIS A 136 -5.25 -7.45 -1.19
CA HIS A 136 -4.80 -6.33 -0.38
C HIS A 136 -5.81 -5.18 -0.41
N GLU A 137 -6.38 -4.83 -1.57
CA GLU A 137 -7.44 -3.82 -1.72
C GLU A 137 -8.66 -4.16 -0.87
N ALA A 138 -9.12 -5.42 -0.89
CA ALA A 138 -10.21 -5.87 -0.02
C ALA A 138 -9.89 -5.70 1.48
N LEU A 139 -8.65 -5.97 1.90
CA LEU A 139 -8.21 -5.73 3.28
C LEU A 139 -8.11 -4.23 3.62
N GLN A 140 -7.73 -3.39 2.65
CA GLN A 140 -7.67 -1.94 2.82
C GLN A 140 -9.07 -1.37 3.04
N GLU A 141 -10.03 -1.73 2.19
CA GLU A 141 -11.43 -1.32 2.32
C GLU A 141 -12.00 -1.74 3.68
N GLN A 142 -11.81 -3.01 4.07
CA GLN A 142 -12.22 -3.50 5.38
C GLN A 142 -11.57 -2.72 6.52
N THR A 143 -10.28 -2.39 6.41
CA THR A 143 -9.57 -1.65 7.46
C THR A 143 -10.10 -0.22 7.59
N VAL A 144 -10.35 0.45 6.46
CA VAL A 144 -10.93 1.80 6.44
C VAL A 144 -12.34 1.77 7.03
N GLU A 145 -13.18 0.81 6.64
CA GLU A 145 -14.53 0.65 7.16
C GLU A 145 -14.54 0.43 8.69
N VAL A 146 -13.66 -0.43 9.21
CA VAL A 146 -13.54 -0.68 10.66
C VAL A 146 -13.10 0.58 11.42
N ILE A 147 -12.21 1.39 10.84
CA ILE A 147 -11.79 2.66 11.45
C ILE A 147 -12.97 3.64 11.48
N GLU A 148 -13.70 3.78 10.38
CA GLU A 148 -14.86 4.67 10.28
C GLU A 148 -15.99 4.23 11.23
N GLU A 149 -16.28 2.93 11.34
CA GLU A 149 -17.25 2.39 12.29
C GLU A 149 -16.83 2.67 13.74
N THR A 150 -15.54 2.47 14.05
CA THR A 150 -15.02 2.72 15.40
C THR A 150 -15.12 4.20 15.76
N GLU A 151 -14.84 5.09 14.82
CA GLU A 151 -14.95 6.54 14.98
C GLU A 151 -16.40 6.95 15.24
N SER A 152 -17.33 6.51 14.39
CA SER A 152 -18.76 6.80 14.57
C SER A 152 -19.30 6.28 15.91
N ARG A 153 -18.87 5.08 16.34
CA ARG A 153 -19.23 4.55 17.66
C ARG A 153 -18.67 5.41 18.79
N ASN A 154 -17.46 5.94 18.62
CA ASN A 154 -16.81 6.77 19.63
C ASN A 154 -17.48 8.15 19.73
N GLU A 155 -17.87 8.75 18.61
CA GLU A 155 -18.66 9.98 18.56
C GLU A 155 -20.01 9.79 19.27
N ALA A 156 -20.75 8.72 18.93
CA ALA A 156 -22.01 8.40 19.59
C ALA A 156 -21.86 8.18 21.10
N TYR A 157 -20.76 7.56 21.53
CA TYR A 157 -20.46 7.40 22.96
C TYR A 157 -20.16 8.75 23.63
N ALA A 158 -19.42 9.64 22.96
CA ALA A 158 -19.14 10.98 23.47
C ALA A 158 -20.42 11.81 23.62
N GLU A 159 -21.29 11.82 22.60
CA GLU A 159 -22.60 12.50 22.65
C GLU A 159 -23.48 11.95 23.79
N GLN A 160 -23.54 10.63 23.94
CA GLN A 160 -24.28 10.00 25.04
C GLN A 160 -23.73 10.41 26.41
N PHE A 161 -22.41 10.47 26.54
CA PHE A 161 -21.74 10.87 27.76
C PHE A 161 -22.01 12.33 28.11
N GLU A 162 -21.96 13.23 27.13
CA GLU A 162 -22.32 14.65 27.29
C GLU A 162 -23.77 14.81 27.72
N ALA A 163 -24.72 14.16 27.04
CA ALA A 163 -26.13 14.19 27.41
C ALA A 163 -26.39 13.64 28.82
N GLN A 164 -25.64 12.62 29.25
CA GLN A 164 -25.73 12.08 30.60
C GLN A 164 -25.23 13.07 31.66
N LEU A 165 -24.15 13.81 31.36
CA LEU A 165 -23.62 14.85 32.23
C LEU A 165 -24.57 16.04 32.33
N GLU A 166 -25.11 16.53 31.22
CA GLU A 166 -26.12 17.59 31.21
C GLU A 166 -27.33 17.20 32.06
N GLY A 167 -27.91 16.02 31.83
CA GLY A 167 -29.03 15.54 32.63
C GLY A 167 -28.68 15.30 34.12
N GLN A 168 -27.41 15.13 34.47
CA GLN A 168 -26.98 15.10 35.87
C GLN A 168 -26.89 16.50 36.47
N MET A 169 -26.42 17.49 35.71
CA MET A 169 -26.40 18.89 36.13
C MET A 169 -27.83 19.42 36.33
N ASP A 170 -28.75 19.15 35.40
CA ASP A 170 -30.16 19.55 35.53
C ASP A 170 -30.78 19.01 36.83
N ARG A 171 -30.50 17.75 37.17
CA ARG A 171 -30.96 17.14 38.43
C ARG A 171 -30.36 17.80 39.68
N ILE A 172 -29.11 18.26 39.58
CA ILE A 172 -28.44 18.97 40.68
C ILE A 172 -29.06 20.36 40.85
N GLU A 173 -29.32 21.08 39.75
CA GLU A 173 -30.01 22.37 39.77
C GLU A 173 -31.42 22.23 40.36
N GLU A 174 -32.21 21.27 39.87
CA GLU A 174 -33.57 21.03 40.36
C GLU A 174 -33.60 20.64 41.86
N PHE A 175 -32.57 19.93 42.32
CA PHE A 175 -32.39 19.64 43.75
C PHE A 175 -32.06 20.88 44.57
N GLN A 176 -31.20 21.78 44.06
CA GLN A 176 -30.89 23.06 44.70
C GLN A 176 -32.12 23.95 44.82
N ASP A 177 -32.89 24.10 43.74
CA ASP A 177 -34.14 24.89 43.73
C ASP A 177 -35.15 24.35 44.75
N ARG A 178 -35.28 23.03 44.85
CA ARG A 178 -36.15 22.39 45.84
C ARG A 178 -35.67 22.66 47.26
N LEU A 179 -34.36 22.67 47.50
CA LEU A 179 -33.76 22.97 48.80
C LEU A 179 -34.02 24.42 49.20
N GLU A 180 -33.82 25.37 48.29
CA GLU A 180 -34.14 26.80 48.53
C GLU A 180 -35.62 26.97 48.87
N SER A 181 -36.51 26.43 48.04
CA SER A 181 -37.96 26.50 48.27
C SER A 181 -38.39 25.87 49.60
N GLN A 182 -37.69 24.81 50.05
CA GLN A 182 -37.96 24.17 51.34
C GLN A 182 -37.44 25.03 52.50
N SER A 183 -36.27 25.66 52.33
CA SER A 183 -35.68 26.57 53.29
C SER A 183 -36.57 27.81 53.49
N GLU A 184 -37.05 28.42 52.41
CA GLU A 184 -37.99 29.55 52.47
C GLU A 184 -39.26 29.19 53.24
N ARG A 185 -39.87 28.04 52.92
CA ARG A 185 -41.04 27.54 53.66
C ARG A 185 -40.77 27.30 55.14
N GLN A 186 -39.59 26.84 55.52
CA GLN A 186 -39.22 26.70 56.93
C GLN A 186 -39.06 28.05 57.62
N LEU A 187 -38.51 29.05 56.94
CA LEU A 187 -38.37 30.41 57.46
C LEU A 187 -39.74 31.07 57.66
N GLU A 188 -40.64 31.00 56.67
CA GLU A 188 -42.02 31.49 56.83
C GLU A 188 -42.75 30.80 57.99
N GLN A 189 -42.63 29.48 58.09
CA GLN A 189 -43.26 28.73 59.19
C GLN A 189 -42.69 29.10 60.56
N ALA A 190 -41.39 29.43 60.63
CA ALA A 190 -40.78 29.93 61.85
C ALA A 190 -41.28 31.35 62.21
N GLU A 191 -41.45 32.23 61.23
CA GLU A 191 -42.05 33.56 61.44
C GLU A 191 -43.51 33.47 61.89
N GLU A 192 -44.33 32.62 61.26
CA GLU A 192 -45.72 32.41 61.67
C GLU A 192 -45.82 31.88 63.10
N PHE A 193 -44.99 30.91 63.46
CA PHE A 193 -44.92 30.40 64.83
C PHE A 193 -44.52 31.49 65.83
N GLN A 194 -43.55 32.34 65.47
CA GLN A 194 -43.15 33.46 66.30
C GLN A 194 -44.31 34.46 66.50
N ASN A 195 -45.01 34.84 65.43
CA ASN A 195 -46.19 35.71 65.50
C ASN A 195 -47.30 35.09 66.37
N GLN A 196 -47.49 33.77 66.27
CA GLN A 196 -48.48 33.05 67.07
C GLN A 196 -48.11 33.01 68.56
N LEU A 197 -46.82 32.93 68.89
CA LEU A 197 -46.32 33.06 70.26
C LEU A 197 -46.52 34.48 70.79
N GLU A 198 -46.20 35.51 70.00
CA GLU A 198 -46.44 36.91 70.40
C GLU A 198 -47.92 37.16 70.70
N SER A 199 -48.82 36.70 69.81
CA SER A 199 -50.25 36.84 70.04
C SER A 199 -50.75 36.05 71.26
N GLN A 200 -50.24 34.84 71.50
CA GLN A 200 -50.55 34.10 72.74
C GLN A 200 -50.07 34.82 74.00
N VAL A 201 -48.91 35.49 73.93
CA VAL A 201 -48.37 36.27 75.04
C VAL A 201 -49.22 37.51 75.30
N GLU A 202 -49.64 38.23 74.26
CA GLU A 202 -50.58 39.36 74.39
C GLU A 202 -51.91 38.90 74.99
N GLU A 203 -52.49 37.83 74.48
CA GLU A 203 -53.78 37.30 74.96
C GLU A 203 -53.69 36.82 76.43
N PHE A 204 -52.55 36.25 76.81
CA PHE A 204 -52.27 35.88 78.21
C PHE A 204 -52.08 37.11 79.11
N GLN A 205 -51.42 38.16 78.61
CA GLN A 205 -51.29 39.43 79.33
C GLN A 205 -52.66 40.09 79.52
N ASP A 206 -53.49 40.19 78.48
CA ASP A 206 -54.86 40.72 78.55
C ASP A 206 -55.72 39.91 79.54
N GLN A 207 -55.55 38.59 79.57
CA GLN A 207 -56.26 37.71 80.49
C GLN A 207 -55.79 37.91 81.95
N LEU A 208 -54.51 38.19 82.17
CA LEU A 208 -53.98 38.57 83.48
C LEU A 208 -54.47 39.96 83.91
N GLU A 209 -54.52 40.91 82.98
CA GLU A 209 -54.96 42.29 83.26
C GLU A 209 -56.46 42.32 83.59
N SER A 210 -57.29 41.59 82.85
CA SER A 210 -58.72 41.45 83.18
C SER A 210 -58.95 40.69 84.49
N GLN A 211 -58.13 39.68 84.83
CA GLN A 211 -58.18 39.04 86.14
C GLN A 211 -57.75 39.99 87.25
N ALA A 212 -56.75 40.84 87.00
CA ALA A 212 -56.32 41.84 87.96
C ALA A 212 -57.41 42.90 88.19
N GLU A 213 -58.05 43.42 87.13
CA GLU A 213 -59.20 44.34 87.25
C GLU A 213 -60.38 43.68 87.99
N ALA A 214 -60.74 42.45 87.63
CA ALA A 214 -61.82 41.72 88.31
C ALA A 214 -61.51 41.48 89.80
N PHE A 215 -60.25 41.27 90.14
CA PHE A 215 -59.79 41.14 91.52
C PHE A 215 -59.81 42.50 92.25
N GLU A 216 -59.44 43.58 91.58
CA GLU A 216 -59.43 44.94 92.14
C GLU A 216 -60.86 45.47 92.40
N ASP A 217 -61.81 45.16 91.50
CA ASP A 217 -63.25 45.41 91.67
C ASP A 217 -63.85 44.59 92.81
N GLN A 218 -63.38 43.35 93.02
CA GLN A 218 -63.84 42.48 94.10
C GLN A 218 -63.26 42.85 95.47
N VAL A 219 -62.12 43.55 95.52
CA VAL A 219 -61.46 44.01 96.74
C VAL A 219 -61.90 45.44 97.15
N SER A 220 -62.52 46.21 96.25
CA SER A 220 -62.96 47.60 96.49
C SER A 220 -64.46 47.77 96.87
N ALA A 221 -65.21 46.67 97.02
CA ALA A 221 -66.61 46.64 97.47
C ALA A 221 -66.73 46.24 98.97
#